data_AF-U5VV97-F1
#
_entry.id   AF-U5VV97-F1
#
_cell.length_a   1.000
_cell.length_b   1.000
_cell.length_c   1.000
_cell.angle_alpha   90.00
_cell.angle_beta   90.00
_cell.angle_gamma   90.00
#
_symmetry.space_group_name_H-M   'P 1'
#
loop_
_entity.id
_entity.type
_entity.pdbx_description
1 polymer ?
#
loop_
_entity_poly.entity_id
_entity_poly.type
_entity_poly.pdbx_seq_one_letter_code
_entity_poly.pdbx_strand_id
1 'polypeptide(L)'
;MARFGIQDYEPDWLNGRDSITAAHGRRLAALTGRTLQHVWLVWDLDVDRWFEDAPVLLDFGDARVGIDHQKFDDLCITWNTVDPSRMIEEPSDEDPFNLAWRPEPTPQLAELAGRTLNRVALLEWSGADDDMANGSVAIGLDLGSTWLTIYNALDENGLALGPPDSSYRQHYLT
;
A
#
# COMPACT_ATOMS: atom_id res chain seq x y z
N MET A 1 -12.43 -17.41 3.98
CA MET A 1 -13.32 -16.24 4.01
C MET A 1 -12.48 -15.06 3.58
N ALA A 2 -12.96 -14.26 2.64
CA ALA A 2 -12.25 -13.07 2.17
C ALA A 2 -12.24 -12.02 3.28
N ARG A 3 -11.09 -11.43 3.57
CA ARG A 3 -10.99 -10.30 4.53
C ARG A 3 -11.70 -9.09 3.90
N PHE A 4 -12.62 -8.45 4.61
CA PHE A 4 -13.40 -7.29 4.13
C PHE A 4 -14.29 -7.58 2.93
N GLY A 5 -14.67 -8.84 2.70
CA GLY A 5 -15.41 -9.23 1.48
C GLY A 5 -14.62 -9.05 0.17
N ILE A 6 -13.31 -8.79 0.23
CA ILE A 6 -12.47 -8.57 -0.96
C ILE A 6 -12.11 -9.91 -1.60
N GLN A 7 -12.61 -10.18 -2.80
CA GLN A 7 -12.41 -11.48 -3.43
C GLN A 7 -10.95 -11.75 -3.77
N ASP A 8 -10.56 -13.01 -3.60
CA ASP A 8 -9.22 -13.53 -3.88
C ASP A 8 -8.10 -12.79 -3.13
N TYR A 9 -8.46 -12.08 -2.05
CA TYR A 9 -7.51 -11.44 -1.16
C TYR A 9 -6.98 -12.42 -0.11
N GLU A 10 -5.80 -12.96 -0.38
CA GLU A 10 -5.07 -13.88 0.50
C GLU A 10 -3.75 -13.22 0.93
N PRO A 11 -3.74 -12.46 2.05
CA PRO A 11 -2.53 -11.79 2.49
C PRO A 11 -1.50 -12.77 3.06
N ASP A 12 -0.23 -12.54 2.71
CA ASP A 12 0.93 -13.20 3.32
C ASP A 12 1.75 -12.14 4.07
N TRP A 13 1.77 -12.25 5.39
CA TRP A 13 2.31 -11.23 6.28
C TRP A 13 3.79 -11.45 6.50
N LEU A 14 4.59 -10.48 6.09
CA LEU A 14 6.04 -10.46 6.28
C LEU A 14 6.42 -9.35 7.25
N ASN A 15 7.53 -9.57 7.93
CA ASN A 15 8.10 -8.61 8.84
C ASN A 15 9.57 -8.33 8.52
N GLY A 16 9.95 -7.07 8.62
CA GLY A 16 11.32 -6.60 8.45
C GLY A 16 11.80 -6.56 6.99
N ARG A 17 12.76 -5.66 6.76
CA ARG A 17 13.30 -5.33 5.43
C ARG A 17 13.83 -6.55 4.68
N ASP A 18 14.55 -7.43 5.36
CA ASP A 18 15.20 -8.58 4.71
C ASP A 18 14.18 -9.58 4.17
N SER A 19 13.12 -9.88 4.94
CA SER A 19 12.02 -10.76 4.51
C SER A 19 11.29 -10.18 3.30
N ILE A 20 10.95 -8.89 3.36
CA ILE A 20 10.26 -8.17 2.27
C ILE A 20 11.13 -8.12 1.02
N THR A 21 12.43 -7.84 1.17
CA THR A 21 13.39 -7.83 0.06
C THR A 21 13.51 -9.20 -0.59
N ALA A 22 13.63 -10.26 0.21
CA ALA A 22 13.74 -11.63 -0.29
C ALA A 22 12.49 -12.08 -1.06
N ALA A 23 11.30 -11.74 -0.57
CA ALA A 23 10.04 -12.15 -1.18
C ALA A 23 9.63 -11.28 -2.40
N HIS A 24 9.81 -9.96 -2.30
CA HIS A 24 9.21 -9.01 -3.24
C HIS A 24 10.20 -8.06 -3.91
N GLY A 25 11.44 -7.95 -3.42
CA GLY A 25 12.42 -6.94 -3.85
C GLY A 25 12.61 -6.89 -5.37
N ARG A 26 12.78 -8.04 -6.02
CA ARG A 26 12.94 -8.12 -7.48
C ARG A 26 11.69 -7.63 -8.24
N ARG A 27 10.49 -7.95 -7.76
CA ARG A 27 9.23 -7.59 -8.43
C ARG A 27 8.94 -6.11 -8.26
N LEU A 28 9.19 -5.57 -7.07
CA LEU A 28 9.13 -4.13 -6.78
C LEU A 28 10.12 -3.34 -7.64
N ALA A 29 11.38 -3.78 -7.73
CA ALA A 29 12.38 -3.15 -8.58
C ALA A 29 11.94 -3.09 -10.06
N ALA A 30 11.30 -4.17 -10.55
CA ALA A 30 10.79 -4.27 -11.91
C ALA A 30 9.58 -3.37 -12.25
N LEU A 31 9.04 -2.64 -11.26
CA LEU A 31 8.07 -1.57 -11.51
C LEU A 31 8.73 -0.28 -12.00
N THR A 32 10.04 -0.13 -11.79
CA THR A 32 10.79 1.05 -12.25
C THR A 32 10.65 1.23 -13.76
N GLY A 33 10.34 2.45 -14.19
CA GLY A 33 10.06 2.81 -15.57
C GLY A 33 8.62 2.56 -16.02
N ARG A 34 7.76 1.95 -15.19
CA ARG A 34 6.33 1.79 -15.48
C ARG A 34 5.54 3.02 -15.08
N THR A 35 4.42 3.23 -15.74
CA THR A 35 3.49 4.32 -15.47
C THR A 35 2.41 3.84 -14.48
N LEU A 36 2.25 4.56 -13.37
CA LEU A 36 1.14 4.36 -12.45
C LEU A 36 -0.14 4.83 -13.15
N GLN A 37 -1.05 3.90 -13.41
CA GLN A 37 -2.33 4.15 -14.06
C GLN A 37 -3.38 4.58 -13.03
N HIS A 38 -3.46 3.84 -11.92
CA HIS A 38 -4.46 4.07 -10.89
C HIS A 38 -3.93 3.81 -9.48
N VAL A 39 -4.52 4.52 -8.53
CA VAL A 39 -4.43 4.20 -7.10
C VAL A 39 -5.84 3.92 -6.60
N TRP A 40 -6.09 2.70 -6.14
CA TRP A 40 -7.39 2.31 -5.61
C TRP A 40 -7.34 2.18 -4.11
N LEU A 41 -8.32 2.80 -3.44
CA LEU A 41 -8.57 2.62 -2.02
C LEU A 41 -9.93 1.97 -1.83
N VAL A 42 -10.09 1.23 -0.74
CA VAL A 42 -11.42 0.80 -0.28
C VAL A 42 -12.08 1.96 0.46
N TRP A 43 -13.33 2.23 0.15
CA TRP A 43 -14.10 3.34 0.69
C TRP A 43 -15.26 2.78 1.51
N ASP A 44 -15.42 3.27 2.73
CA ASP A 44 -16.61 3.02 3.53
C ASP A 44 -17.71 3.98 3.07
N LEU A 45 -18.78 3.41 2.53
CA LEU A 45 -19.91 4.14 1.95
C LEU A 45 -20.85 4.72 3.01
N ASP A 46 -20.87 4.14 4.22
CA ASP A 46 -21.78 4.58 5.28
C ASP A 46 -21.25 5.83 5.99
N VAL A 47 -19.93 5.94 6.15
CA VAL A 47 -19.26 7.09 6.78
C VAL A 47 -18.49 7.99 5.79
N ASP A 48 -18.52 7.68 4.49
CA ASP A 48 -17.89 8.42 3.39
C ASP A 48 -16.41 8.76 3.67
N ARG A 49 -15.62 7.74 4.01
CA ARG A 49 -14.18 7.87 4.24
C ARG A 49 -13.40 6.69 3.68
N TRP A 50 -12.09 6.88 3.56
CA TRP A 50 -11.17 5.79 3.32
C TRP A 50 -11.33 4.76 4.44
N PHE A 51 -11.34 3.48 4.07
CA PHE A 51 -11.27 2.37 5.00
C PHE A 51 -9.82 1.89 5.06
N GLU A 52 -9.07 2.39 6.04
CA GLU A 52 -7.61 2.26 6.14
C GLU A 52 -7.14 0.83 6.45
N ASP A 53 -8.01 -0.02 6.98
CA ASP A 53 -7.72 -1.43 7.29
C ASP A 53 -7.50 -2.30 6.04
N ALA A 54 -7.98 -1.86 4.87
CA ALA A 54 -7.93 -2.62 3.62
C ALA A 54 -6.73 -2.25 2.74
N PRO A 55 -6.27 -3.19 1.87
CA PRO A 55 -5.10 -2.97 1.03
C PRO A 55 -5.24 -1.74 0.11
N VAL A 56 -4.16 -0.99 -0.01
CA VAL A 56 -3.95 0.03 -1.04
C VAL A 56 -3.52 -0.65 -2.33
N LEU A 57 -4.20 -0.43 -3.45
CA LEU A 57 -3.79 -0.98 -4.74
C LEU A 57 -3.11 0.08 -5.62
N LEU A 58 -1.94 -0.26 -6.14
CA LEU A 58 -1.22 0.50 -7.16
C LEU A 58 -1.29 -0.26 -8.49
N ASP A 59 -1.89 0.35 -9.50
CA ASP A 59 -2.04 -0.26 -10.82
C ASP A 59 -1.04 0.33 -11.81
N PHE A 60 -0.13 -0.50 -12.33
CA PHE A 60 0.85 -0.16 -13.36
C PHE A 60 0.50 -0.78 -14.73
N GLY A 61 -0.75 -1.21 -14.93
CA GLY A 61 -1.27 -1.85 -16.13
C GLY A 61 -1.21 -3.38 -16.06
N ASP A 62 -0.08 -3.97 -16.45
CA ASP A 62 0.14 -5.43 -16.39
C ASP A 62 0.59 -5.92 -15.00
N ALA A 63 0.85 -4.99 -14.09
CA ALA A 63 1.20 -5.24 -12.70
C ALA A 63 0.36 -4.37 -11.77
N ARG A 64 -0.50 -5.02 -10.98
CA ARG A 64 -1.26 -4.43 -9.88
C ARG A 64 -0.71 -4.96 -8.57
N VAL A 65 -0.29 -4.05 -7.71
CA VAL A 65 0.35 -4.34 -6.43
C VAL A 65 -0.61 -3.95 -5.33
N GLY A 66 -0.98 -4.88 -4.46
CA GLY A 66 -1.66 -4.57 -3.21
C GLY A 66 -0.64 -4.42 -2.09
N ILE A 67 -0.77 -3.38 -1.28
CA ILE A 67 0.07 -3.11 -0.12
C ILE A 67 -0.85 -2.97 1.07
N ASP A 68 -0.58 -3.74 2.12
CA ASP A 68 -1.40 -3.74 3.31
C ASP A 68 -0.52 -3.81 4.55
N HIS A 69 -0.77 -2.91 5.49
CA HIS A 69 -0.17 -2.91 6.82
C HIS A 69 -1.19 -3.39 7.84
N GLN A 70 -0.74 -4.17 8.81
CA GLN A 70 -1.52 -4.47 10.00
C GLN A 70 -0.59 -4.66 11.19
N LYS A 71 -1.15 -4.64 12.41
CA LYS A 71 -0.35 -4.73 13.65
C LYS A 71 0.81 -3.72 13.61
N PHE A 72 1.81 -3.88 14.48
CA PHE A 72 2.90 -2.90 14.57
C PHE A 72 3.80 -2.84 13.32
N ASP A 73 4.07 -3.98 12.68
CA ASP A 73 5.13 -4.10 11.69
C ASP A 73 4.91 -5.23 10.66
N ASP A 74 3.70 -5.77 10.57
CA ASP A 74 3.36 -6.72 9.50
C ASP A 74 3.07 -5.95 8.21
N LEU A 75 3.70 -6.35 7.11
CA LEU A 75 3.45 -5.86 5.76
C LEU A 75 3.12 -7.04 4.84
N CYS A 76 2.01 -6.91 4.11
CA CYS A 76 1.64 -7.80 3.03
C CYS A 76 1.79 -7.09 1.68
N ILE A 77 2.37 -7.77 0.69
CA ILE A 77 2.43 -7.30 -0.69
C ILE A 77 1.85 -8.36 -1.62
N THR A 78 0.68 -8.08 -2.17
CA THR A 78 0.02 -8.95 -3.16
C THR A 78 0.25 -8.46 -4.58
N TRP A 79 0.06 -9.35 -5.55
CA TRP A 79 0.34 -9.05 -6.94
C TRP A 79 -0.68 -9.70 -7.88
N ASN A 80 -1.41 -8.88 -8.63
CA ASN A 80 -2.40 -9.30 -9.62
C ASN A 80 -3.51 -10.23 -9.07
N THR A 81 -3.73 -10.26 -7.76
CA THR A 81 -4.75 -11.11 -7.12
C THR A 81 -6.07 -10.38 -6.94
N VAL A 82 -6.05 -9.23 -6.24
CA VAL A 82 -7.24 -8.40 -6.00
C VAL A 82 -7.60 -7.64 -7.26
N ASP A 83 -8.87 -7.61 -7.66
CA ASP A 83 -9.37 -6.85 -8.81
C ASP A 83 -10.40 -5.79 -8.39
N PRO A 84 -10.06 -4.47 -8.43
CA PRO A 84 -10.96 -3.42 -8.00
C PRO A 84 -12.15 -3.20 -8.95
N SER A 85 -12.18 -3.87 -10.11
CA SER A 85 -13.37 -3.90 -10.96
C SER A 85 -14.48 -4.79 -10.41
N ARG A 86 -14.15 -5.70 -9.49
CA ARG A 86 -15.11 -6.57 -8.81
C ARG A 86 -15.64 -5.85 -7.58
N MET A 87 -16.96 -5.92 -7.42
CA MET A 87 -17.67 -5.40 -6.25
C MET A 87 -17.19 -6.14 -4.99
N ILE A 88 -16.94 -5.44 -3.90
CA ILE A 88 -16.67 -6.05 -2.58
C ILE A 88 -17.96 -6.72 -2.08
N GLU A 89 -17.87 -7.88 -1.44
CA GLU A 89 -19.05 -8.60 -0.95
C GLU A 89 -19.90 -7.73 -0.01
N GLU A 90 -21.22 -7.87 -0.11
CA GLU A 90 -22.17 -7.13 0.72
C GLU A 90 -21.93 -7.37 2.22
N PRO A 91 -22.24 -6.39 3.09
CA PRO A 91 -22.08 -6.53 4.53
C PRO A 91 -22.75 -7.79 5.08
N SER A 92 -22.11 -8.40 6.06
CA SER A 92 -22.63 -9.56 6.79
C SER A 92 -22.50 -9.34 8.30
N ASP A 93 -23.10 -10.23 9.10
CA ASP A 93 -22.95 -10.18 10.57
C ASP A 93 -21.48 -10.28 11.02
N GLU A 94 -20.64 -10.94 10.21
CA GLU A 94 -19.19 -11.12 10.48
C GLU A 94 -18.34 -9.96 9.93
N ASP A 95 -18.85 -9.22 8.95
CA ASP A 95 -18.15 -8.13 8.27
C ASP A 95 -19.16 -7.00 7.94
N PRO A 96 -19.44 -6.10 8.90
CA PRO A 96 -20.59 -5.21 8.84
C PRO A 96 -20.36 -3.97 7.97
N PHE A 97 -19.23 -3.87 7.26
CA PHE A 97 -18.83 -2.66 6.55
C PHE A 97 -19.37 -2.63 5.12
N ASN A 98 -20.02 -1.51 4.75
CA ASN A 98 -20.48 -1.25 3.39
C ASN A 98 -19.36 -0.64 2.55
N LEU A 99 -18.59 -1.49 1.90
CA LEU A 99 -17.31 -1.12 1.28
C LEU A 99 -17.38 -1.13 -0.26
N ALA A 100 -16.64 -0.23 -0.90
CA ALA A 100 -16.44 -0.24 -2.35
C ALA A 100 -15.04 0.23 -2.75
N TRP A 101 -14.53 -0.28 -3.87
CA TRP A 101 -13.32 0.25 -4.49
C TRP A 101 -13.56 1.64 -5.07
N ARG A 102 -12.68 2.59 -4.77
CA ARG A 102 -12.70 3.94 -5.31
C ARG A 102 -11.36 4.30 -5.96
N PRO A 103 -11.34 4.64 -7.26
CA PRO A 103 -10.12 5.10 -7.91
C PRO A 103 -9.86 6.56 -7.48
N GLU A 104 -8.62 6.82 -7.07
CA GLU A 104 -8.09 8.14 -6.76
C GLU A 104 -9.05 9.05 -5.95
N PRO A 105 -9.50 8.64 -4.75
CA PRO A 105 -10.57 9.34 -4.04
C PRO A 105 -10.22 10.76 -3.57
N THR A 106 -8.95 11.17 -3.64
CA THR A 106 -8.50 12.51 -3.28
C THR A 106 -7.80 13.20 -4.46
N PRO A 107 -7.86 14.55 -4.55
CA PRO A 107 -7.16 15.29 -5.61
C PRO A 107 -5.67 14.96 -5.68
N GLN A 108 -5.03 14.76 -4.53
CA GLN A 108 -3.61 14.47 -4.46
C GLN A 108 -3.26 13.08 -5.02
N LEU A 109 -4.15 12.08 -4.87
CA LEU A 109 -3.99 10.78 -5.51
C LEU A 109 -4.29 10.82 -7.00
N ALA A 110 -5.29 11.61 -7.41
CA ALA A 110 -5.61 11.81 -8.83
C ALA A 110 -4.43 12.41 -9.62
N GLU A 111 -3.62 13.26 -8.97
CA GLU A 111 -2.40 13.82 -9.56
C GLU A 111 -1.27 12.79 -9.75
N LEU A 112 -1.35 11.60 -9.16
CA LEU A 112 -0.33 10.56 -9.32
C LEU A 112 -0.49 9.75 -10.60
N ALA A 113 -1.73 9.62 -11.09
CA ALA A 113 -2.04 8.88 -12.31
C ALA A 113 -1.28 9.46 -13.51
N GLY A 114 -0.73 8.58 -14.36
CA GLY A 114 0.08 8.94 -15.52
C GLY A 114 1.54 9.23 -15.21
N ARG A 115 1.97 9.20 -13.95
CA ARG A 115 3.39 9.39 -13.59
C ARG A 115 4.20 8.11 -13.75
N THR A 116 5.43 8.25 -14.22
CA THR A 116 6.37 7.14 -14.32
C THR A 116 7.11 6.96 -12.99
N LEU A 117 7.18 5.72 -12.53
CA LEU A 117 7.95 5.34 -11.35
C LEU A 117 9.44 5.37 -11.67
N ASN A 118 10.18 6.26 -11.02
CA ASN A 118 11.62 6.36 -11.19
C ASN A 118 12.37 5.34 -10.35
N ARG A 119 11.90 5.11 -9.11
CA ARG A 119 12.55 4.23 -8.12
C ARG A 119 11.53 3.73 -7.11
N VAL A 120 11.82 2.56 -6.55
CA VAL A 120 11.14 2.02 -5.36
C VAL A 120 12.16 1.90 -4.24
N ALA A 121 11.73 2.24 -3.02
CA ALA A 121 12.51 2.04 -1.81
C ALA A 121 11.69 1.30 -0.75
N LEU A 122 12.35 0.43 0.00
CA LEU A 122 11.88 0.05 1.31
C LEU A 122 12.35 1.11 2.30
N LEU A 123 11.42 1.69 3.04
CA LEU A 123 11.66 2.75 4.01
C LEU A 123 11.62 2.14 5.41
N GLU A 124 12.78 1.94 6.01
CA GLU A 124 12.89 1.34 7.34
C GLU A 124 12.89 2.45 8.40
N TRP A 125 11.93 2.42 9.32
CA TRP A 125 11.81 3.43 10.37
C TRP A 125 12.98 3.34 11.34
N SER A 126 13.61 4.48 11.62
CA SER A 126 14.69 4.62 12.61
C SER A 126 14.52 5.90 13.42
N GLY A 127 13.56 5.87 14.34
CA GLY A 127 13.26 6.92 15.31
C GLY A 127 14.23 6.90 16.50
N ALA A 128 13.74 7.35 17.67
CA ALA A 128 14.47 7.27 18.93
C ALA A 128 14.65 5.82 19.39
N ASP A 129 15.61 5.53 20.27
CA ASP A 129 15.95 4.15 20.68
C ASP A 129 14.77 3.37 21.31
N ASP A 130 13.82 4.04 21.95
CA ASP A 130 12.64 3.46 22.60
C ASP A 130 11.38 3.47 21.72
N ASP A 131 11.52 3.92 20.46
CA ASP A 131 10.43 3.92 19.50
C ASP A 131 10.07 2.49 19.07
N MET A 132 8.83 2.10 19.36
CA MET A 132 8.30 0.77 19.05
C MET A 132 8.18 0.50 17.55
N ALA A 133 8.16 1.54 16.71
CA ALA A 133 8.10 1.41 15.27
C ALA A 133 9.47 1.12 14.63
N ASN A 134 10.57 1.14 15.39
CA ASN A 134 11.91 0.91 14.85
C ASN A 134 12.01 -0.44 14.12
N GLY A 135 12.49 -0.39 12.87
CA GLY A 135 12.59 -1.56 12.00
C GLY A 135 11.32 -1.88 11.19
N SER A 136 10.19 -1.22 11.47
CA SER A 136 9.01 -1.29 10.61
C SER A 136 9.34 -0.77 9.20
N VAL A 137 8.67 -1.31 8.20
CA VAL A 137 8.99 -1.04 6.79
C VAL A 137 7.79 -0.45 6.09
N ALA A 138 7.94 0.75 5.55
CA ALA A 138 7.01 1.37 4.61
C ALA A 138 7.49 1.18 3.16
N ILE A 139 6.58 1.34 2.20
CA ILE A 139 6.89 1.31 0.77
C ILE A 139 6.94 2.74 0.23
N GLY A 140 8.08 3.12 -0.33
CA GLY A 140 8.30 4.42 -0.95
C GLY A 140 8.41 4.32 -2.47
N LEU A 141 7.69 5.21 -3.16
CA LEU A 141 7.65 5.29 -4.62
C LEU A 141 8.04 6.70 -5.08
N ASP A 142 9.14 6.81 -5.81
CA ASP A 142 9.56 8.05 -6.48
C ASP A 142 8.82 8.19 -7.82
N LEU A 143 7.84 9.09 -7.88
CA LEU A 143 7.03 9.38 -9.08
C LEU A 143 7.48 10.71 -9.74
N GLY A 144 8.76 11.05 -9.61
CA GLY A 144 9.38 12.23 -10.21
C GLY A 144 9.22 13.48 -9.34
N SER A 145 8.26 14.32 -9.67
CA SER A 145 8.06 15.58 -8.90
C SER A 145 7.37 15.36 -7.55
N THR A 146 7.00 14.12 -7.23
CA THR A 146 6.34 13.74 -5.99
C THR A 146 6.79 12.35 -5.58
N TRP A 147 6.68 12.08 -4.30
CA TRP A 147 6.98 10.79 -3.69
C TRP A 147 5.74 10.32 -2.95
N LEU A 148 5.39 9.05 -3.10
CA LEU A 148 4.32 8.39 -2.35
C LEU A 148 4.92 7.42 -1.35
N THR A 149 4.52 7.55 -0.09
CA THR A 149 4.86 6.61 0.98
C THR A 149 3.60 5.94 1.48
N ILE A 150 3.59 4.61 1.49
CA ILE A 150 2.54 3.77 2.08
C ILE A 150 3.13 3.11 3.32
N TYR A 151 2.64 3.51 4.49
CA TYR A 151 3.25 3.18 5.78
C TYR A 151 2.22 2.63 6.77
N ASN A 152 2.71 2.03 7.85
CA ASN A 152 1.88 1.58 8.95
C ASN A 152 1.49 2.76 9.84
N ALA A 153 0.19 3.06 9.94
CA ALA A 153 -0.37 4.16 10.68
C ALA A 153 -1.06 3.69 11.98
N LEU A 154 -0.39 2.84 12.76
CA LEU A 154 -0.90 2.17 13.96
C LEU A 154 -1.91 1.06 13.62
N ASP A 155 -1.41 0.02 12.98
CA ASP A 155 -2.15 -1.18 12.58
C ASP A 155 -3.07 -0.99 11.36
N GLU A 156 -3.08 0.20 10.77
CA GLU A 156 -3.83 0.59 9.58
C GLU A 156 -2.87 1.09 8.47
N ASN A 157 -3.36 1.20 7.23
CA ASN A 157 -2.59 1.83 6.16
C ASN A 157 -2.58 3.36 6.30
N GLY A 158 -1.42 3.97 6.07
CA GLY A 158 -1.24 5.42 5.94
C GLY A 158 -0.65 5.80 4.59
N LEU A 159 -1.00 7.00 4.11
CA LEU A 159 -0.45 7.58 2.87
C LEU A 159 0.21 8.94 3.17
N ALA A 160 1.43 9.13 2.70
CA ALA A 160 2.10 10.43 2.73
C ALA A 160 2.62 10.80 1.34
N LEU A 161 2.42 12.06 0.98
CA LEU A 161 2.89 12.63 -0.29
C LEU A 161 3.97 13.69 -0.04
N GLY A 162 5.01 13.64 -0.86
CA GLY A 162 6.20 14.46 -0.70
C GLY A 162 7.37 13.66 -0.12
N PRO A 163 8.51 14.33 0.16
CA PRO A 163 9.72 13.66 0.61
C PRO A 163 9.44 12.77 1.83
N PRO A 164 10.00 11.54 1.89
CA PRO A 164 9.84 10.69 3.05
C PRO A 164 10.43 11.35 4.29
N ASP A 165 9.84 11.06 5.46
CA ASP A 165 10.34 11.54 6.74
C ASP A 165 11.83 11.23 6.92
N SER A 166 12.59 12.16 7.51
CA SER A 166 14.03 12.01 7.73
C SER A 166 14.40 10.86 8.67
N SER A 167 13.45 10.34 9.44
CA SER A 167 13.61 9.20 10.33
C SER A 167 13.67 7.88 9.56
N TYR A 168 13.23 7.84 8.30
CA TYR A 168 13.36 6.66 7.46
C TYR A 168 14.77 6.50 6.89
N ARG A 169 15.32 5.30 7.05
CA ARG A 169 16.44 4.83 6.23
C ARG A 169 15.89 4.31 4.91
N GLN A 170 16.38 4.86 3.81
CA GLN A 170 15.92 4.51 2.47
C GLN A 170 16.79 3.39 1.88
N HIS A 171 16.15 2.29 1.52
CA HIS A 171 16.80 1.15 0.88
C HIS A 171 16.25 0.98 -0.53
N TYR A 172 16.93 1.57 -1.51
CA TYR A 172 16.52 1.49 -2.91
C TYR A 172 16.64 0.07 -3.45
N LEU A 173 15.61 -0.36 -4.18
CA LEU A 173 15.58 -1.65 -4.86
C LEU A 173 16.10 -1.48 -6.29
N THR A 174 16.98 -2.38 -6.72
CA THR A 174 17.64 -2.39 -8.04
C THR A 174 17.41 -3.70 -8.77
#